data_AF-A0A6G4UE03-F1
#
_entry.id   AF-A0A6G4UE03-F1
#
_cell.length_a   1.000
_cell.length_b   1.000
_cell.length_c   1.000
_cell.angle_alpha   90.00
_cell.angle_beta   90.00
_cell.angle_gamma   90.00
#
_symmetry.space_group_name_H-M   'P 1'
#
loop_
_entity.id
_entity.type
_entity.pdbx_description
1 polymer ?
#
loop_
_entity_poly.entity_id
_entity_poly.type
_entity_poly.pdbx_seq_one_letter_code
_entity_poly.pdbx_strand_id
1 'polypeptide(L)'
;MACDLWLVPLVDVLCHSADNPFAEELAVYDKALGEAGLPPVPVNSYMPGLSGEVAPVAGFDYDALHFLRRAYLLQQCGLEITPVGELGSDYEQLLEMFEQTAQQSHLVWHYDHAGAYVPVDFPHPLANDELLEGGGPLGSSQGLMRELLTIAPALGIDPDNPP
;
A
#
# COMPACT_ATOMS: atom_id res chain seq x y z
N MET A 1 -12.02 -3.20 -13.63
CA MET A 1 -12.24 -3.76 -12.27
C MET A 1 -11.98 -2.62 -11.30
N ALA A 2 -12.72 -2.48 -10.20
CA ALA A 2 -12.43 -1.43 -9.22
C ALA A 2 -11.45 -1.98 -8.17
N CYS A 3 -10.53 -1.14 -7.68
CA CYS A 3 -9.72 -1.45 -6.50
C CYS A 3 -10.46 -0.91 -5.27
N ASP A 4 -10.93 -1.81 -4.42
CA ASP A 4 -11.63 -1.45 -3.18
C ASP A 4 -10.61 -1.29 -2.04
N LEU A 5 -10.63 -0.14 -1.36
CA LEU A 5 -9.83 0.08 -0.16
C LEU A 5 -10.67 -0.17 1.10
N TRP A 6 -10.21 -1.12 1.91
CA TRP A 6 -10.81 -1.50 3.17
C TRP A 6 -9.97 -0.97 4.33
N LEU A 7 -10.58 -0.24 5.26
CA LEU A 7 -9.95 0.11 6.53
C LEU A 7 -10.48 -0.81 7.62
N VAL A 8 -9.60 -1.64 8.18
CA VAL A 8 -9.92 -2.54 9.28
C VAL A 8 -9.29 -2.00 10.56
N PRO A 9 -10.07 -1.56 11.55
CA PRO A 9 -9.52 -1.23 12.85
C PRO A 9 -9.12 -2.52 13.58
N LEU A 10 -7.82 -2.69 13.83
CA LEU A 10 -7.34 -3.81 14.63
C LEU A 10 -7.47 -3.48 16.12
N VAL A 11 -8.51 -4.02 16.72
CA VAL A 11 -8.69 -4.03 18.18
C VAL A 11 -8.46 -5.43 18.72
N ASP A 12 -7.93 -5.50 19.93
CA ASP A 12 -7.48 -6.72 20.61
C ASP A 12 -8.57 -7.78 20.69
N VAL A 13 -9.82 -7.35 20.89
CA VAL A 13 -11.01 -8.21 20.88
C VAL A 13 -11.21 -8.90 19.53
N LEU A 14 -10.92 -8.22 18.42
CA LEU A 14 -10.97 -8.81 17.08
C LEU A 14 -9.76 -9.69 16.86
N CYS A 15 -8.56 -9.24 17.21
CA CYS A 15 -7.32 -9.99 16.96
C CYS A 15 -7.22 -11.30 17.75
N HIS A 16 -7.74 -11.33 18.98
CA HIS A 16 -7.76 -12.51 19.85
C HIS A 16 -9.09 -13.28 19.81
N SER A 17 -10.05 -12.85 18.98
CA SER A 17 -11.21 -13.68 18.68
C SER A 17 -10.76 -14.90 17.90
N ALA A 18 -11.22 -16.09 18.30
CA ALA A 18 -10.97 -17.31 17.53
C ALA A 18 -11.55 -17.23 16.09
N ASP A 19 -12.51 -16.34 15.88
CA ASP A 19 -13.16 -16.09 14.59
C ASP A 19 -12.54 -14.90 13.83
N ASN A 20 -11.36 -14.40 14.24
CA ASN A 20 -10.69 -13.32 13.51
C ASN A 20 -10.32 -13.78 12.10
N PRO A 21 -10.90 -13.19 11.04
CA PRO A 21 -10.57 -13.59 9.68
C PRO A 21 -9.15 -13.18 9.25
N PHE A 22 -8.44 -12.37 10.05
CA PHE A 22 -7.10 -11.85 9.72
C PHE A 22 -5.99 -12.38 10.64
N ALA A 23 -6.27 -13.34 11.54
CA ALA A 23 -5.29 -13.76 12.55
C ALA A 23 -4.05 -14.42 11.93
N GLU A 24 -4.23 -15.20 10.86
CA GLU A 24 -3.13 -15.89 10.18
C GLU A 24 -2.24 -14.88 9.43
N GLU A 25 -2.85 -13.94 8.71
CA GLU A 25 -2.14 -12.88 7.99
C GLU A 25 -1.38 -11.95 8.95
N LEU A 26 -1.99 -11.57 10.08
CA LEU A 26 -1.31 -10.75 11.09
C LEU A 26 -0.08 -11.45 11.67
N ALA A 27 -0.14 -12.77 11.89
CA ALA A 27 1.02 -13.52 12.36
C ALA A 27 2.16 -13.53 11.34
N VAL A 28 1.84 -13.62 10.04
CA VAL A 28 2.81 -13.51 8.95
C VAL A 28 3.43 -12.11 8.90
N TYR A 29 2.61 -11.06 9.06
CA TYR A 29 3.08 -9.67 9.06
C TYR A 29 3.99 -9.38 10.25
N ASP A 30 3.59 -9.79 11.46
CA ASP A 30 4.39 -9.61 12.69
C ASP A 30 5.74 -10.33 12.59
N LYS A 31 5.75 -11.53 12.01
CA LYS A 31 6.99 -12.26 11.74
C LYS A 31 7.90 -11.47 10.79
N ALA A 32 7.38 -11.03 9.64
CA ALA A 32 8.17 -10.28 8.66
C ALA A 32 8.69 -8.95 9.23
N LEU A 33 7.88 -8.23 10.00
CA LEU A 33 8.28 -7.01 10.71
C LEU A 33 9.39 -7.30 11.73
N GLY A 34 9.22 -8.36 12.53
CA GLY A 34 10.22 -8.79 13.52
C GLY A 34 11.57 -9.17 12.90
N GLU A 35 11.56 -9.89 11.78
CA GLU A 35 12.78 -10.22 11.01
C GLU A 35 13.49 -8.97 10.47
N ALA A 36 12.74 -7.91 10.16
CA ALA A 36 13.25 -6.61 9.76
C ALA A 36 13.65 -5.70 10.95
N GLY A 37 13.50 -6.15 12.20
CA GLY A 37 13.79 -5.38 13.40
C GLY A 37 12.76 -4.29 13.72
N LEU A 38 11.54 -4.41 13.19
CA LEU A 38 10.43 -3.49 13.37
C LEU A 38 9.47 -3.99 14.46
N PRO A 39 8.66 -3.09 15.05
CA PRO A 39 7.61 -3.51 15.98
C PRO A 39 6.51 -4.30 15.24
N PRO A 40 5.75 -5.16 15.96
CA PRO A 40 4.58 -5.81 15.40
C PRO A 40 3.50 -4.80 15.02
N VAL A 41 2.50 -5.25 14.24
CA VAL A 41 1.33 -4.46 13.89
C VAL A 41 0.63 -4.00 15.18
N PRO A 42 0.42 -2.69 15.38
CA PRO A 42 -0.19 -2.20 16.61
C PRO A 42 -1.65 -2.64 16.70
N VAL A 43 -1.95 -3.39 17.76
CA VAL A 43 -3.30 -3.82 18.12
C VAL A 43 -3.74 -3.04 19.36
N ASN A 44 -4.87 -2.35 19.27
CA ASN A 44 -5.38 -1.55 20.40
C ASN A 44 -6.24 -2.41 21.32
N SER A 45 -5.96 -2.44 22.63
CA SER A 45 -6.73 -3.19 23.63
C SER A 45 -8.22 -2.85 23.67
N TYR A 46 -8.54 -1.59 23.42
CA TYR A 46 -9.90 -1.08 23.36
C TYR A 46 -9.92 0.22 22.57
N MET A 47 -10.90 0.38 21.68
CA MET A 47 -11.15 1.64 20.99
C MET A 47 -12.65 1.98 21.12
N PRO A 48 -13.02 2.92 22.01
CA PRO A 48 -14.42 3.24 22.26
C PRO A 48 -15.10 3.77 20.99
N GLY A 49 -16.23 3.16 20.62
CA GLY A 49 -17.06 3.60 19.47
C GLY A 49 -16.71 2.97 18.12
N LEU A 50 -15.76 2.03 18.06
CA LEU A 50 -15.49 1.23 16.85
C LEU A 50 -16.14 -0.15 16.97
N SER A 51 -17.13 -0.42 16.13
CA SER A 51 -17.51 -1.78 15.76
C SER A 51 -16.39 -2.29 14.86
N GLY A 52 -15.98 -3.56 14.98
CA GLY A 52 -15.04 -4.19 14.04
C GLY A 52 -15.58 -4.32 12.61
N GLU A 53 -16.56 -3.52 12.24
CA GLU A 53 -17.17 -3.46 10.93
C GLU A 53 -16.16 -2.86 9.96
N VAL A 54 -15.92 -3.59 8.88
CA VAL A 54 -15.14 -3.10 7.77
C VAL A 54 -16.08 -2.33 6.85
N ALA A 55 -15.73 -1.08 6.57
CA ALA A 55 -16.44 -0.25 5.60
C ALA A 55 -15.55 0.03 4.39
N PRO A 56 -16.08 -0.07 3.16
CA PRO A 56 -15.40 0.47 1.99
C PRO A 56 -15.33 1.99 2.13
N VAL A 57 -14.12 2.54 2.09
CA VAL A 57 -13.91 3.99 2.31
C VAL A 57 -13.76 4.74 1.00
N ALA A 58 -13.24 4.07 -0.03
CA ALA A 58 -13.14 4.57 -1.38
C ALA A 58 -13.00 3.40 -2.37
N GLY A 59 -13.40 3.67 -3.62
CA GLY A 59 -13.07 2.83 -4.76
C GLY A 59 -12.51 3.72 -5.86
N PHE A 60 -11.47 3.25 -6.53
CA PHE A 60 -10.90 3.93 -7.69
C PHE A 60 -10.74 2.93 -8.84
N ASP A 61 -10.78 3.48 -10.06
CA ASP A 61 -10.59 2.69 -11.25
C ASP A 61 -9.17 2.11 -11.27
N TYR A 62 -9.07 0.84 -11.65
CA TYR A 62 -7.79 0.15 -11.76
C TYR A 62 -6.76 0.92 -12.60
N ASP A 63 -7.21 1.49 -13.71
CA ASP A 63 -6.35 2.28 -14.59
C ASP A 63 -5.84 3.56 -13.90
N ALA A 64 -6.65 4.17 -13.02
CA ALA A 64 -6.24 5.34 -12.25
C ALA A 64 -5.08 5.03 -11.29
N LEU A 65 -5.07 3.85 -10.66
CA LEU A 65 -3.96 3.39 -9.83
C LEU A 65 -2.68 3.24 -10.66
N HIS A 66 -2.79 2.64 -11.84
CA HIS A 66 -1.63 2.43 -12.72
C HIS A 66 -1.10 3.76 -13.28
N PHE A 67 -1.96 4.70 -13.65
CA PHE A 67 -1.53 6.04 -14.04
C PHE A 67 -0.78 6.75 -12.90
N LEU A 68 -1.26 6.62 -11.66
CA LEU A 68 -0.60 7.17 -10.47
C LEU A 68 0.79 6.55 -10.25
N ARG A 69 0.89 5.21 -10.31
CA ARG A 69 2.17 4.50 -10.19
C ARG A 69 3.15 4.85 -11.31
N ARG A 70 2.66 4.97 -12.54
CA ARG A 70 3.45 5.42 -13.69
C ARG A 70 4.01 6.82 -13.44
N ALA A 71 3.16 7.77 -13.04
CA ALA A 71 3.58 9.14 -12.78
C ALA A 71 4.62 9.20 -11.65
N TYR A 72 4.41 8.43 -10.58
CA TYR A 72 5.36 8.30 -9.49
C TYR A 72 6.71 7.77 -9.96
N LEU A 73 6.75 6.67 -10.72
CA LEU A 73 8.00 6.13 -11.27
C LEU A 73 8.73 7.13 -12.16
N LEU A 74 8.02 7.79 -13.08
CA LEU A 74 8.62 8.82 -13.94
C LEU A 74 9.26 9.92 -13.09
N GLN A 75 8.56 10.42 -12.07
CA GLN A 75 9.07 11.43 -11.17
C GLN A 75 10.33 10.96 -10.42
N GLN A 76 10.30 9.76 -9.83
CA GLN A 76 11.44 9.20 -9.09
C GLN A 76 12.66 8.98 -9.99
N CYS A 77 12.45 8.66 -11.26
CA CYS A 77 13.52 8.49 -12.24
C CYS A 77 13.97 9.80 -12.91
N GLY A 78 13.42 10.96 -12.51
CA GLY A 78 13.75 12.25 -13.08
C GLY A 78 13.29 12.43 -14.53
N LEU A 79 12.30 11.65 -14.96
CA LEU A 79 11.69 11.70 -16.27
C LEU A 79 10.48 12.64 -16.26
N GLU A 80 10.18 13.21 -17.43
CA GLU A 80 9.04 14.10 -17.58
C GLU A 80 7.73 13.32 -17.43
N ILE A 81 6.83 13.84 -16.58
CA ILE A 81 5.47 13.28 -16.43
C ILE A 81 4.61 13.82 -17.56
N THR A 82 4.46 13.02 -18.61
CA THR A 82 3.60 13.36 -19.74
C THR A 82 2.24 12.66 -19.63
N PRO A 83 1.13 13.39 -19.90
CA PRO A 83 -0.19 12.78 -19.99
C PRO A 83 -0.23 11.68 -21.06
N VAL A 84 -0.93 10.59 -20.75
CA VAL A 84 -1.16 9.47 -21.67
C VAL A 84 -2.67 9.20 -21.78
N GLY A 85 -3.13 8.81 -22.96
CA GLY A 85 -4.54 8.53 -23.20
C GLY A 85 -4.99 7.15 -22.72
N GLU A 86 -4.13 6.15 -22.88
CA GLU A 86 -4.28 4.78 -22.37
C GLU A 86 -2.91 4.32 -21.86
N LEU A 87 -2.89 3.43 -20.86
CA LEU A 87 -1.65 2.76 -20.46
C LEU A 87 -1.23 1.81 -21.59
N GLY A 88 -0.05 2.03 -22.14
CA GLY A 88 0.54 1.14 -23.14
C GLY A 88 1.57 0.21 -22.49
N SER A 89 2.41 -0.40 -23.32
CA SER A 89 3.57 -1.16 -22.86
C SER A 89 4.61 -0.32 -22.12
N ASP A 90 4.43 1.01 -22.02
CA ASP A 90 5.40 1.90 -21.42
C ASP A 90 5.44 1.74 -19.89
N TYR A 91 4.31 1.53 -19.22
CA TYR A 91 4.32 1.28 -17.78
C TYR A 91 5.01 -0.05 -17.41
N GLU A 92 4.75 -1.12 -18.17
CA GLU A 92 5.45 -2.40 -18.02
C GLU A 92 6.96 -2.22 -18.30
N GLN A 93 7.32 -1.52 -19.36
CA GLN A 93 8.73 -1.19 -19.66
C GLN A 93 9.38 -0.35 -18.56
N LEU A 94 8.66 0.60 -17.95
CA LEU A 94 9.16 1.39 -16.82
C LEU A 94 9.43 0.50 -15.61
N LEU A 95 8.54 -0.46 -15.31
CA LEU A 95 8.74 -1.43 -14.24
C LEU A 95 9.97 -2.31 -14.51
N GLU A 96 10.15 -2.78 -15.74
CA GLU A 96 11.33 -3.57 -16.14
C GLU A 96 12.62 -2.75 -16.08
N MET A 97 12.59 -1.51 -16.58
CA MET A 97 13.77 -0.64 -16.64
C MET A 97 14.19 -0.12 -15.26
N PHE A 98 13.23 0.10 -14.37
CA PHE A 98 13.45 0.72 -13.06
C PHE A 98 13.03 -0.20 -11.92
N GLU A 99 13.22 -1.52 -12.09
CA GLU A 99 12.80 -2.54 -11.14
C GLU A 99 13.30 -2.26 -9.72
N GLN A 100 14.58 -1.87 -9.56
CA GLN A 100 15.16 -1.56 -8.26
C GLN A 100 14.49 -0.36 -7.58
N THR A 101 14.13 0.67 -8.36
CA THR A 101 13.39 1.85 -7.86
C THR A 101 11.96 1.47 -7.50
N ALA A 102 11.32 0.65 -8.35
CA ALA A 102 9.99 0.14 -8.11
C ALA A 102 9.95 -0.62 -6.78
N GLN A 103 10.85 -1.59 -6.59
CA GLN A 103 10.98 -2.42 -5.37
C GLN A 103 11.10 -1.63 -4.06
N GLN A 104 11.57 -0.40 -4.12
CA GLN A 104 11.74 0.46 -2.95
C GLN A 104 10.50 1.30 -2.61
N SER A 105 9.48 1.32 -3.48
CA SER A 105 8.30 2.17 -3.36
C SER A 105 7.10 1.40 -2.80
N HIS A 106 6.50 1.95 -1.75
CA HIS A 106 5.24 1.46 -1.18
C HIS A 106 4.08 1.57 -2.15
N LEU A 107 4.03 2.61 -2.99
CA LEU A 107 3.00 2.82 -3.99
C LEU A 107 3.12 1.84 -5.16
N VAL A 108 4.35 1.55 -5.62
CA VAL A 108 4.60 0.81 -6.86
C VAL A 108 4.80 -0.69 -6.63
N TRP A 109 5.60 -1.09 -5.64
CA TRP A 109 5.93 -2.50 -5.37
C TRP A 109 4.86 -3.18 -4.52
N HIS A 110 3.69 -3.31 -5.10
CA HIS A 110 2.53 -3.92 -4.47
C HIS A 110 1.65 -4.56 -5.54
N TYR A 111 0.98 -5.67 -5.21
CA TYR A 111 0.02 -6.26 -6.15
C TYR A 111 -1.22 -5.37 -6.28
N ASP A 112 -1.87 -5.42 -7.44
CA ASP A 112 -3.02 -4.56 -7.73
C ASP A 112 -4.27 -4.92 -6.92
N HIS A 113 -4.37 -6.19 -6.54
CA HIS A 113 -5.57 -6.80 -5.96
C HIS A 113 -5.27 -7.59 -4.67
N ALA A 114 -4.03 -7.55 -4.20
CA ALA A 114 -3.58 -8.30 -3.04
C ALA A 114 -2.45 -7.54 -2.33
N GLY A 115 -2.21 -7.86 -1.06
CA GLY A 115 -1.21 -7.23 -0.20
C GLY A 115 -1.84 -6.30 0.84
N ALA A 116 -1.01 -5.78 1.75
CA ALA A 116 -1.49 -4.97 2.88
C ALA A 116 -0.56 -3.80 3.18
N TYR A 117 -1.15 -2.72 3.71
CA TYR A 117 -0.42 -1.63 4.34
C TYR A 117 -0.68 -1.63 5.83
N VAL A 118 0.39 -1.70 6.63
CA VAL A 118 0.29 -1.67 8.09
C VAL A 118 0.64 -0.28 8.62
N PRO A 119 0.10 0.13 9.78
CA PRO A 119 0.39 1.42 10.41
C PRO A 119 1.76 1.43 11.14
N VAL A 120 2.75 0.75 10.59
CA VAL A 120 4.15 0.74 11.06
C VAL A 120 4.99 1.50 10.04
N ASP A 121 5.84 2.42 10.49
CA ASP A 121 6.70 3.19 9.59
C ASP A 121 8.00 2.43 9.29
N PHE A 122 8.27 2.21 8.01
CA PHE A 122 9.50 1.59 7.54
C PHE A 122 9.83 2.08 6.10
N PRO A 123 11.12 2.12 5.73
CA PRO A 123 11.55 2.87 4.56
C PRO A 123 11.14 2.22 3.22
N HIS A 124 11.16 0.90 3.13
CA HIS A 124 10.89 0.17 1.88
C HIS A 124 9.95 -1.02 2.12
N PRO A 125 9.10 -1.40 1.17
CA PRO A 125 8.24 -2.58 1.28
C PRO A 125 9.01 -3.82 1.72
N LEU A 126 8.41 -4.62 2.60
CA LEU A 126 8.98 -5.91 2.99
C LEU A 126 8.50 -6.97 2.01
N ALA A 127 9.41 -7.76 1.48
CA ALA A 127 9.09 -8.89 0.61
C ALA A 127 9.93 -10.11 1.03
N ASN A 128 9.26 -11.22 1.29
CA ASN A 128 9.85 -12.54 1.48
C ASN A 128 8.92 -13.59 0.84
N ASP A 129 9.38 -14.83 0.72
CA ASP A 129 8.62 -15.88 0.02
C ASP A 129 7.22 -16.08 0.62
N GLU A 130 7.10 -16.04 1.95
CA GLU A 130 5.82 -16.22 2.66
C GLU A 130 4.81 -15.08 2.38
N LEU A 131 5.29 -13.83 2.35
CA LEU A 131 4.48 -12.67 1.96
C LEU A 131 4.06 -12.74 0.49
N LEU A 132 4.98 -13.10 -0.40
CA LEU A 132 4.68 -13.20 -1.83
C LEU A 132 3.67 -14.31 -2.14
N GLU A 133 3.72 -15.43 -1.41
CA GLU A 133 2.73 -16.51 -1.50
C GLU A 133 1.36 -16.08 -0.93
N GLY A 134 1.33 -15.25 0.11
CA GLY A 134 0.12 -14.85 0.82
C GLY A 134 -0.62 -13.63 0.24
N GLY A 135 0.01 -12.83 -0.61
CA GLY A 135 -0.65 -11.66 -1.20
C GLY A 135 0.27 -10.56 -1.72
N GLY A 136 1.58 -10.69 -1.59
CA GLY A 136 2.55 -9.74 -2.10
C GLY A 136 3.30 -8.98 -0.99
N PRO A 137 4.10 -7.99 -1.38
CA PRO A 137 4.90 -7.20 -0.43
C PRO A 137 4.05 -6.50 0.63
N LEU A 138 4.58 -6.41 1.85
CA LEU A 138 3.98 -5.67 2.95
C LEU A 138 4.41 -4.21 2.90
N GLY A 139 3.45 -3.31 2.73
CA GLY A 139 3.68 -1.86 2.67
C GLY A 139 3.50 -1.16 4.01
N SER A 140 4.10 0.02 4.13
CA SER A 140 3.85 0.96 5.23
C SER A 140 2.78 1.95 4.79
N SER A 141 1.70 2.12 5.57
CA SER A 141 0.69 3.16 5.26
C SER A 141 1.27 4.58 5.37
N GLN A 142 2.25 4.76 6.26
CA GLN A 142 2.97 6.02 6.46
C GLN A 142 3.96 6.27 5.31
N GLY A 143 4.66 5.23 4.87
CA GLY A 143 5.50 5.26 3.66
C GLY A 143 4.69 5.63 2.43
N LEU A 144 3.59 4.91 2.18
CA LEU A 144 2.66 5.20 1.08
C LEU A 144 2.18 6.65 1.10
N MET A 145 1.74 7.16 2.25
CA MET A 145 1.30 8.56 2.38
C MET A 145 2.42 9.55 1.99
N ARG A 146 3.67 9.31 2.42
CA ARG A 146 4.81 10.16 2.04
C ARG A 146 5.02 10.16 0.52
N GLU A 147 4.89 9.01 -0.13
CA GLU A 147 5.02 8.88 -1.59
C GLU A 147 3.90 9.63 -2.32
N LEU A 148 2.65 9.49 -1.87
CA LEU A 148 1.50 10.21 -2.42
C LEU A 148 1.64 11.73 -2.29
N LEU A 149 2.09 12.21 -1.12
CA LEU A 149 2.36 13.64 -0.90
C LEU A 149 3.49 14.16 -1.79
N THR A 150 4.45 13.30 -2.16
CA THR A 150 5.58 13.66 -3.02
C THR A 150 5.16 13.85 -4.48
N ILE A 151 4.24 13.03 -4.98
CA ILE A 151 3.76 13.10 -6.38
C ILE A 151 2.64 14.12 -6.59
N ALA A 152 1.85 14.40 -5.55
CA ALA A 152 0.68 15.28 -5.66
C ALA A 152 0.97 16.64 -6.34
N PRO A 153 2.04 17.39 -6.00
CA PRO A 153 2.33 18.67 -6.67
C PRO A 153 2.63 18.53 -8.16
N ALA A 154 3.28 17.42 -8.57
CA ALA A 154 3.61 17.18 -9.96
C ALA A 154 2.37 16.82 -10.80
N LEU A 155 1.31 16.36 -10.15
CA LEU A 155 -0.02 16.14 -10.74
C LEU A 155 -0.94 17.37 -10.62
N GLY A 156 -0.47 18.47 -10.01
CA GLY A 156 -1.29 19.65 -9.75
C GLY A 156 -2.38 19.45 -8.69
N ILE A 157 -2.18 18.50 -7.79
CA ILE A 157 -3.09 18.19 -6.68
C ILE A 157 -2.57 18.84 -5.39
N ASP A 158 -3.45 19.51 -4.67
CA ASP A 158 -3.22 19.96 -3.30
C ASP A 158 -3.90 18.97 -2.33
N PRO A 159 -3.14 18.14 -1.58
CA PRO A 159 -3.70 17.17 -0.65
C PRO A 159 -4.49 17.80 0.51
N ASP A 160 -4.16 19.03 0.89
CA ASP A 160 -4.85 19.74 1.98
C ASP A 160 -6.12 20.46 1.48
N ASN A 161 -6.28 20.58 0.16
CA ASN A 161 -7.44 21.17 -0.48
C ASN A 161 -7.83 20.37 -1.74
N PRO A 162 -8.32 19.13 -1.56
CA PRO A 162 -8.76 18.30 -2.68
C PRO A 162 -9.94 18.97 -3.40
N PRO A 163 -10.05 18.81 -4.73
CA PRO A 163 -11.07 19.46 -5.56
C PRO A 163 -12.52 19.03 -5.26
#